data_AF-A0A962Z045-F1
#
_entry.id   AF-A0A962Z045-F1
#
_cell.length_a   1.000
_cell.length_b   1.000
_cell.length_c   1.000
_cell.angle_alpha   90.00
_cell.angle_beta   90.00
_cell.angle_gamma   90.00
#
_symmetry.space_group_name_H-M   'P 1'
#
loop_
_entity.id
_entity.type
_entity.pdbx_description
1 polymer ?
#
loop_
_entity_poly.entity_id
_entity_poly.type
_entity_poly.pdbx_seq_one_letter_code
_entity_poly.pdbx_strand_id
1 'polypeptide(L)'
;EGKMVCTFIDPDVSRINGLLLTSDKQSCRVLQNRIQDVPLSMFEELEAGDILFVDSSHVAKTGSDLNHILFNIVPMLKVGVYIHFHDIFFPFEYPEKWVAAGVAWNEAYLLRSFLQFNHAFRVELFTSYLVKCHTAKLESLFPLIAENEPLLPTLRDAPGGSIWLKRIG
;
A
#
# COMPACT_ATOMS: atom_id res chain seq x y z
N GLU A 1 6.54 -10.31 -24.76
CA GLU A 1 6.17 -10.89 -23.45
C GLU A 1 6.70 -9.99 -22.35
N GLY A 2 5.86 -9.54 -21.43
CA GLY A 2 6.25 -8.63 -20.35
C GLY A 2 6.82 -9.42 -19.18
N LYS A 3 8.13 -9.32 -18.93
CA LYS A 3 8.76 -9.88 -17.74
C LYS A 3 8.52 -8.92 -16.58
N MET A 4 7.85 -9.37 -15.53
CA MET A 4 7.70 -8.62 -14.29
C MET A 4 9.03 -8.63 -13.52
N VAL A 5 9.47 -7.46 -13.05
CA VAL A 5 10.66 -7.29 -12.23
C VAL A 5 10.21 -6.68 -10.90
N CYS A 6 10.52 -7.35 -9.80
CA CYS A 6 10.16 -6.88 -8.46
C CYS A 6 11.41 -6.52 -7.67
N THR A 7 11.40 -5.38 -6.98
CA THR A 7 12.40 -5.03 -5.97
C THR A 7 11.73 -4.96 -4.61
N PHE A 8 12.22 -5.76 -3.66
CA PHE A 8 11.77 -5.79 -2.28
C PHE A 8 12.81 -5.13 -1.38
N ILE A 9 12.39 -4.21 -0.52
CA ILE A 9 13.27 -3.45 0.36
C ILE A 9 12.74 -3.62 1.78
N ASP A 10 13.52 -4.29 2.63
CA ASP A 10 13.15 -4.50 4.03
C ASP A 10 14.41 -4.68 4.89
N PRO A 11 14.53 -4.09 6.10
CA PRO A 11 15.63 -4.41 7.00
C PRO A 11 15.67 -5.90 7.43
N ASP A 12 14.53 -6.60 7.42
CA ASP A 12 14.39 -8.02 7.71
C ASP A 12 13.84 -8.80 6.51
N VAL A 13 14.77 -9.43 5.77
CA VAL A 13 14.45 -10.23 4.58
C VAL A 13 14.28 -11.72 4.90
N SER A 14 14.23 -12.12 6.16
CA SER A 14 14.14 -13.54 6.54
C SER A 14 12.88 -14.19 5.98
N ARG A 15 11.73 -13.53 6.14
CA ARG A 15 10.44 -14.02 5.66
C ARG A 15 10.40 -14.11 4.15
N ILE A 16 10.84 -13.08 3.43
CA ILE A 16 10.81 -13.09 1.96
C ILE A 16 11.76 -14.16 1.41
N ASN A 17 12.96 -14.32 1.96
CA ASN A 17 13.90 -15.34 1.52
C ASN A 17 13.39 -16.78 1.69
N GLY A 18 12.54 -17.00 2.70
CA GLY A 18 11.85 -18.27 2.94
C GLY A 18 10.65 -18.52 2.03
N LEU A 19 10.06 -17.47 1.44
CA LEU A 19 8.88 -17.57 0.57
C LEU A 19 9.22 -17.59 -0.92
N LEU A 20 10.33 -16.96 -1.33
CA LEU A 20 10.74 -16.91 -2.74
C LEU A 20 11.16 -18.29 -3.27
N LEU A 21 10.54 -18.69 -4.39
CA LEU A 21 10.96 -19.86 -5.15
C LEU A 21 12.32 -19.60 -5.82
N THR A 22 12.99 -20.65 -6.27
CA THR A 22 14.27 -20.54 -6.99
C THR A 22 14.15 -19.68 -8.26
N SER A 23 13.01 -19.75 -8.96
CA SER A 23 12.71 -18.89 -10.11
C SER A 23 12.60 -17.42 -9.73
N ASP A 24 11.98 -17.12 -8.59
CA ASP A 24 11.75 -15.74 -8.16
C ASP A 24 13.06 -15.06 -7.77
N LYS A 25 13.99 -15.81 -7.17
CA LYS A 25 15.33 -15.33 -6.83
C LYS A 25 16.16 -14.91 -8.06
N GLN A 26 15.78 -15.34 -9.26
CA GLN A 26 16.42 -14.94 -10.52
C GLN A 26 15.78 -13.72 -11.17
N SER A 27 14.54 -13.38 -10.80
CA SER A 27 13.77 -12.28 -11.39
C SER A 27 13.50 -11.13 -10.43
N CYS A 28 13.66 -11.36 -9.12
CA CYS A 28 13.42 -10.38 -8.07
C CYS A 28 14.74 -9.91 -7.46
N ARG A 29 14.78 -8.62 -7.12
CA ARG A 29 15.84 -8.03 -6.31
C ARG A 29 15.35 -7.94 -4.87
N VAL A 30 16.16 -8.40 -3.93
CA VAL A 30 15.89 -8.27 -2.48
C VAL A 30 17.00 -7.43 -1.87
N LEU A 31 16.64 -6.31 -1.25
CA LEU A 31 17.55 -5.39 -0.60
C LEU A 31 17.28 -5.43 0.90
N GLN A 32 18.25 -5.98 1.64
CA GLN A 32 18.20 -5.98 3.10
C GLN A 32 18.65 -4.61 3.63
N ASN A 33 17.78 -3.61 3.52
CA ASN A 33 18.07 -2.24 3.86
C ASN A 33 16.82 -1.57 4.43
N ARG A 34 17.02 -0.57 5.30
CA ARG A 34 15.95 0.37 5.62
C ARG A 34 15.69 1.24 4.39
N ILE A 35 14.44 1.61 4.17
CA ILE A 35 14.05 2.44 3.01
C ILE A 35 14.81 3.77 2.98
N GLN A 36 15.10 4.34 4.15
CA GLN A 36 15.82 5.60 4.31
C GLN A 36 17.28 5.55 3.84
N ASP A 37 17.87 4.34 3.76
CA ASP A 37 19.26 4.13 3.36
C ASP A 37 19.39 3.77 1.87
N VAL A 38 18.27 3.58 1.17
CA VAL A 38 18.25 3.26 -0.27
C VAL A 38 18.36 4.54 -1.10
N PRO A 39 19.19 4.59 -2.15
CA PRO A 39 19.28 5.76 -3.03
C PRO A 39 17.93 6.10 -3.67
N LEU A 40 17.52 7.36 -3.55
CA LEU A 40 16.26 7.86 -4.13
C LEU A 40 16.16 7.64 -5.65
N SER A 41 17.30 7.63 -6.36
CA SER A 41 17.37 7.37 -7.81
C SER A 41 16.76 6.03 -8.21
N MET A 42 16.67 5.05 -7.30
CA MET A 42 15.99 3.79 -7.57
C MET A 42 14.49 3.96 -7.82
N PHE A 43 13.85 4.95 -7.19
CA PHE A 43 12.44 5.24 -7.38
C PHE A 43 12.19 6.08 -8.64
N GLU A 44 13.22 6.72 -9.19
CA GLU A 44 13.16 7.37 -10.51
C GLU A 44 13.07 6.36 -11.66
N GLU A 45 13.42 5.10 -11.40
CA GLU A 45 13.31 4.01 -12.38
C GLU A 45 11.85 3.62 -12.65
N LEU A 46 10.92 3.93 -11.74
CA LEU A 46 9.50 3.63 -11.92
C LEU A 46 8.87 4.53 -12.99
N GLU A 47 8.32 3.90 -14.03
CA GLU A 47 7.68 4.55 -15.16
C GLU A 47 6.14 4.51 -15.07
N ALA A 48 5.48 5.19 -16.00
CA ALA A 48 4.03 5.15 -16.11
C ALA A 48 3.52 3.70 -16.27
N GLY A 49 2.67 3.25 -15.35
CA GLY A 49 2.18 1.88 -15.29
C GLY A 49 2.85 1.00 -14.23
N ASP A 50 4.02 1.40 -13.71
CA ASP A 50 4.69 0.68 -12.63
C ASP A 50 4.06 0.99 -11.26
N ILE A 51 4.44 0.21 -10.25
CA ILE A 51 3.81 0.21 -8.93
C ILE A 51 4.88 0.45 -7.85
N LEU A 52 4.65 1.45 -7.01
CA LEU A 52 5.24 1.52 -5.67
C LEU A 52 4.26 0.89 -4.67
N PHE A 53 4.65 -0.21 -4.04
CA PHE A 53 3.85 -0.87 -3.01
C PHE A 53 4.40 -0.53 -1.62
N VAL A 54 3.58 0.09 -0.79
CA VAL A 54 3.96 0.58 0.54
C VAL A 54 3.21 -0.19 1.63
N ASP A 55 3.95 -0.98 2.38
CA ASP A 55 3.54 -1.56 3.66
C ASP A 55 4.60 -1.18 4.69
N SER A 56 4.46 0.04 5.21
CA SER A 56 5.47 0.70 6.06
C SER A 56 5.24 0.39 7.53
N SER A 57 5.91 1.12 8.44
CA SER A 57 5.56 1.08 9.86
C SER A 57 4.18 1.65 10.21
N HIS A 58 3.49 2.33 9.26
CA HIS A 58 2.20 3.01 9.44
C HIS A 58 2.20 4.16 10.46
N VAL A 59 3.38 4.59 10.91
CA VAL A 59 3.55 5.61 11.96
C VAL A 59 4.45 6.76 11.50
N ALA A 60 3.87 7.94 11.39
CA ALA A 60 4.56 9.22 11.28
C ALA A 60 5.12 9.64 12.64
N LYS A 61 6.45 9.68 12.74
CA LYS A 61 7.21 10.14 13.91
C LYS A 61 8.62 10.57 13.50
N THR A 62 9.42 11.08 14.43
CA THR A 62 10.82 11.42 14.18
C THR A 62 11.58 10.21 13.61
N GLY A 63 12.18 10.39 12.43
CA GLY A 63 12.94 9.35 11.75
C GLY A 63 12.10 8.22 11.13
N SER A 64 10.78 8.36 11.01
CA SER A 64 9.95 7.31 10.42
C SER A 64 10.20 7.09 8.93
N ASP A 65 10.10 5.84 8.53
CA ASP A 65 10.06 5.39 7.14
C ASP A 65 8.89 6.00 6.38
N LEU A 66 7.70 6.08 6.99
CA LEU A 66 6.52 6.69 6.39
C LEU A 66 6.76 8.15 5.98
N ASN A 67 7.36 8.95 6.87
CA ASN A 67 7.69 10.35 6.56
C ASN A 67 8.71 10.41 5.41
N HIS A 68 9.71 9.53 5.42
CA HIS A 68 10.69 9.48 4.34
C HIS A 68 10.03 9.15 2.99
N ILE A 69 9.14 8.17 2.96
CA ILE A 69 8.38 7.75 1.78
C ILE A 69 7.53 8.92 1.26
N LEU A 70 6.71 9.54 2.11
CA LEU A 70 5.79 10.59 1.70
C LEU A 70 6.49 11.89 1.29
N PHE A 71 7.61 12.24 1.92
CA PHE A 71 8.27 13.53 1.69
C PHE A 71 9.36 13.48 0.62
N ASN A 72 9.99 12.32 0.40
CA ASN A 72 11.11 12.21 -0.53
C ASN A 72 10.81 11.29 -1.71
N ILE A 73 10.15 10.15 -1.49
CA ILE A 73 9.93 9.14 -2.53
C ILE A 73 8.68 9.44 -3.35
N VAL A 74 7.51 9.65 -2.72
CA VAL A 74 6.26 9.91 -3.44
C VAL A 74 6.33 11.14 -4.34
N PRO A 75 6.93 12.27 -3.93
CA PRO A 75 6.98 13.48 -4.77
C PRO A 75 7.89 13.38 -6.00
N MET A 76 8.77 12.37 -6.09
CA MET A 76 9.69 12.20 -7.22
C MET A 76 9.22 11.17 -8.27
N LEU A 77 8.23 10.33 -7.95
CA LEU A 77 7.72 9.29 -8.86
C LEU A 77 7.25 9.87 -10.20
N LYS A 78 7.41 9.20 -11.33
CA LYS A 78 6.94 9.73 -12.61
C LYS A 78 5.40 9.76 -12.70
N VAL A 79 4.88 10.67 -13.52
CA VAL A 79 3.44 10.71 -13.83
C VAL A 79 3.04 9.36 -14.43
N GLY A 80 1.93 8.80 -13.93
CA GLY A 80 1.41 7.50 -14.34
C GLY A 80 1.81 6.33 -13.44
N VAL A 81 2.76 6.51 -12.50
CA VAL A 81 3.09 5.50 -11.48
C VAL A 81 1.91 5.32 -10.52
N TYR A 82 1.60 4.07 -10.21
CA TYR A 82 0.61 3.69 -9.19
C TYR A 82 1.29 3.53 -7.83
N ILE A 83 0.57 3.90 -6.77
CA ILE A 83 1.06 3.82 -5.40
C ILE A 83 0.00 3.09 -4.58
N HIS A 84 0.38 1.99 -3.94
CA HIS A 84 -0.46 1.27 -2.99
C HIS A 84 -0.02 1.61 -1.58
N PHE A 85 -0.94 2.04 -0.73
CA PHE A 85 -0.73 2.09 0.72
C PHE A 85 -1.58 1.02 1.39
N HIS A 86 -0.92 0.12 2.12
CA HIS A 86 -1.56 -0.96 2.85
C HIS A 86 -2.29 -0.45 4.10
N ASP A 87 -3.25 -1.22 4.60
CA ASP A 87 -4.03 -0.98 5.81
C ASP A 87 -4.63 0.44 5.97
N ILE A 88 -5.05 1.04 4.86
CA ILE A 88 -5.83 2.27 4.86
C ILE A 88 -7.32 1.95 4.75
N PHE A 89 -8.11 2.51 5.65
CA PHE A 89 -9.53 2.24 5.80
C PHE A 89 -10.36 3.49 5.53
N PHE A 90 -11.50 3.37 4.86
CA PHE A 90 -12.42 4.47 4.63
C PHE A 90 -13.32 4.73 5.86
N PRO A 91 -13.50 5.99 6.32
CA PRO A 91 -13.08 7.25 5.72
C PRO A 91 -11.83 7.85 6.38
N PHE A 92 -10.71 7.13 6.33
CA PHE A 92 -9.43 7.42 6.98
C PHE A 92 -9.47 7.34 8.51
N GLU A 93 -9.98 6.23 9.02
CA GLU A 93 -10.02 5.91 10.44
C GLU A 93 -9.71 4.42 10.66
N TYR A 94 -8.96 4.10 11.71
CA TYR A 94 -8.56 2.72 12.00
C TYR A 94 -9.64 1.96 12.77
N PRO A 95 -9.71 0.63 12.64
CA PRO A 95 -10.67 -0.18 13.37
C PRO A 95 -10.56 -0.01 14.90
N GLU A 96 -11.69 0.12 15.58
CA GLU A 96 -11.74 0.29 17.04
C GLU A 96 -10.96 -0.80 17.78
N LYS A 97 -11.07 -2.05 17.33
CA LYS A 97 -10.36 -3.20 17.91
C LYS A 97 -8.84 -3.03 17.87
N TRP A 98 -8.30 -2.40 16.81
CA TRP A 98 -6.87 -2.15 16.67
C TRP A 98 -6.42 -1.04 17.63
N VAL A 99 -7.19 0.05 17.69
CA VAL A 99 -6.94 1.15 18.63
C VAL A 99 -6.99 0.65 20.07
N ALA A 100 -8.00 -0.14 20.43
CA ALA A 100 -8.15 -0.75 21.75
C ALA A 100 -7.01 -1.74 22.10
N ALA A 101 -6.40 -2.37 21.09
CA ALA A 101 -5.22 -3.21 21.23
C ALA A 101 -3.90 -2.41 21.31
N GLY A 102 -3.96 -1.07 21.27
CA GLY A 102 -2.78 -0.20 21.35
C GLY A 102 -2.08 0.04 20.01
N VAL A 103 -2.70 -0.34 18.88
CA VAL A 103 -2.19 0.03 17.55
C VAL A 103 -2.40 1.52 17.36
N ALA A 104 -1.30 2.28 17.34
CA ALA A 104 -1.28 3.73 17.25
C ALA A 104 -0.80 4.20 15.86
N TRP A 105 -1.34 3.61 14.81
CA TRP A 105 -1.06 4.03 13.44
C TRP A 105 -1.72 5.38 13.14
N ASN A 106 -1.06 6.18 12.31
CA ASN A 106 -1.52 7.52 11.96
C ASN A 106 -1.34 7.87 10.48
N GLU A 107 -0.94 6.88 9.66
CA GLU A 107 -0.76 7.01 8.22
C GLU A 107 -2.04 7.46 7.51
N ALA A 108 -3.19 6.89 7.87
CA ALA A 108 -4.48 7.26 7.28
C ALA A 108 -4.78 8.77 7.39
N TYR A 109 -4.45 9.40 8.52
CA TYR A 109 -4.69 10.83 8.72
C TYR A 109 -3.74 11.70 7.90
N LEU A 110 -2.48 11.25 7.76
CA LEU A 110 -1.49 11.94 6.95
C LEU A 110 -1.86 11.83 5.46
N LEU A 111 -2.28 10.66 4.99
CA LEU A 111 -2.79 10.47 3.63
C LEU A 111 -4.06 11.26 3.36
N ARG A 112 -5.00 11.31 4.31
CA ARG A 112 -6.18 12.17 4.20
C ARG A 112 -5.80 13.63 3.98
N SER A 113 -4.84 14.13 4.76
CA SER A 113 -4.34 15.49 4.66
C SER A 113 -3.60 15.72 3.35
N PHE A 114 -2.76 14.77 2.94
CA PHE A 114 -2.01 14.79 1.68
C PHE A 114 -2.91 14.83 0.45
N LEU A 115 -4.04 14.12 0.48
CA LEU A 115 -5.02 14.12 -0.61
C LEU A 115 -5.90 15.37 -0.62
N GLN A 116 -6.06 16.02 0.53
CA GLN A 116 -6.87 17.22 0.63
C GLN A 116 -6.22 18.37 -0.17
N PHE A 117 -6.97 18.92 -1.14
CA PHE A 117 -6.50 19.97 -2.06
C PHE A 117 -5.31 19.57 -2.96
N ASN A 118 -4.99 18.29 -3.05
CA ASN A 118 -3.92 17.80 -3.90
C ASN A 118 -4.48 17.25 -5.21
N HIS A 119 -4.15 17.93 -6.30
CA HIS A 119 -4.60 17.56 -7.65
C HIS A 119 -3.55 16.75 -8.44
N ALA A 120 -2.35 16.56 -7.88
CA ALA A 120 -1.29 15.79 -8.52
C ALA A 120 -1.49 14.28 -8.39
N PHE A 121 -2.38 13.83 -7.49
CA PHE A 121 -2.67 12.42 -7.25
C PHE A 121 -4.17 12.16 -7.32
N ARG A 122 -4.54 11.04 -7.94
CA ARG A 122 -5.93 10.57 -8.04
C ARG A 122 -6.09 9.24 -7.32
N VAL A 123 -7.16 9.10 -6.55
CA VAL A 123 -7.56 7.82 -5.98
C VAL A 123 -8.14 6.95 -7.10
N GLU A 124 -7.47 5.85 -7.43
CA GLU A 124 -7.91 4.88 -8.43
C GLU A 124 -8.78 3.78 -7.82
N LEU A 125 -8.44 3.36 -6.60
CA LEU A 125 -9.17 2.33 -5.86
C LEU A 125 -9.06 2.58 -4.35
N PHE A 126 -10.15 2.40 -3.63
CA PHE A 126 -10.15 2.38 -2.17
C PHE A 126 -10.98 1.18 -1.71
N THR A 127 -10.30 0.11 -1.30
CA THR A 127 -10.94 -1.22 -1.17
C THR A 127 -12.03 -1.22 -0.11
N SER A 128 -11.75 -0.67 1.07
CA SER A 128 -12.70 -0.57 2.18
C SER A 128 -13.89 0.36 1.87
N TYR A 129 -13.71 1.38 1.01
CA TYR A 129 -14.83 2.18 0.50
C TYR A 129 -15.77 1.33 -0.37
N LEU A 130 -15.22 0.53 -1.30
CA LEU A 130 -16.06 -0.35 -2.14
C LEU A 130 -16.81 -1.37 -1.28
N VAL A 131 -16.14 -1.99 -0.30
CA VAL A 131 -16.78 -2.94 0.62
C VAL A 131 -17.91 -2.27 1.40
N LYS A 132 -17.69 -1.06 1.93
CA LYS A 132 -18.67 -0.36 2.77
C LYS A 132 -19.83 0.25 1.99
N CYS A 133 -19.57 0.78 0.80
CA CYS A 133 -20.54 1.59 0.04
C CYS A 133 -21.12 0.86 -1.18
N HIS A 134 -20.50 -0.24 -1.63
CA HIS A 134 -20.87 -0.94 -2.86
C HIS A 134 -20.89 -2.48 -2.70
N THR A 135 -21.20 -2.98 -1.49
CA THR A 135 -21.20 -4.41 -1.14
C THR A 135 -21.94 -5.29 -2.13
N ALA A 136 -23.23 -4.98 -2.41
CA ALA A 136 -24.05 -5.78 -3.32
C ALA A 136 -23.48 -5.87 -4.74
N LYS A 137 -22.81 -4.79 -5.20
CA LYS A 137 -22.16 -4.76 -6.51
C LYS A 137 -20.89 -5.62 -6.50
N LEU A 138 -20.11 -5.60 -5.41
CA LEU A 138 -18.95 -6.47 -5.26
C LEU A 138 -19.36 -7.95 -5.24
N GLU A 139 -20.39 -8.32 -4.47
CA GLU A 139 -20.90 -9.69 -4.41
C GLU A 139 -21.34 -10.20 -5.80
N SER A 140 -22.00 -9.35 -6.58
CA SER A 140 -22.42 -9.69 -7.95
C SER A 140 -21.25 -9.85 -8.92
N LEU A 141 -20.18 -9.07 -8.78
CA LEU A 141 -19.02 -9.11 -9.68
C LEU A 141 -18.01 -10.18 -9.30
N PHE A 142 -17.96 -10.55 -8.03
CA PHE A 142 -17.01 -11.51 -7.47
C PHE A 142 -17.73 -12.56 -6.61
N PRO A 143 -18.49 -13.48 -7.23
CA PRO A 143 -19.28 -14.48 -6.51
C PRO A 143 -18.45 -15.34 -5.55
N LEU A 144 -17.20 -15.63 -5.93
CA LEU A 144 -16.25 -16.40 -5.11
C LEU A 144 -15.87 -15.70 -3.80
N ILE A 145 -15.92 -14.36 -3.75
CA ILE A 145 -15.72 -13.59 -2.51
C ILE A 145 -16.91 -13.82 -1.58
N ALA A 146 -18.13 -13.90 -2.10
CA ALA A 146 -19.34 -14.14 -1.32
C ALA A 146 -19.47 -15.61 -0.87
N GLU A 147 -18.93 -16.55 -1.65
CA GLU A 147 -19.03 -18.00 -1.40
C GLU A 147 -17.97 -18.54 -0.42
N ASN A 148 -16.72 -18.08 -0.50
CA ASN A 148 -15.62 -18.61 0.34
C ASN A 148 -15.45 -17.84 1.65
N GLU A 149 -16.00 -16.63 1.71
CA GLU A 149 -16.11 -15.83 2.92
C GLU A 149 -17.51 -15.22 2.90
N PRO A 150 -18.49 -15.62 3.75
CA PRO A 150 -19.72 -14.84 3.88
C PRO A 150 -19.38 -13.47 4.46
N LEU A 151 -18.86 -12.55 3.63
CA LEU A 151 -18.20 -11.28 3.99
C LEU A 151 -17.81 -11.27 5.47
N LEU A 152 -16.81 -12.09 5.80
CA LEU A 152 -16.55 -12.57 7.15
C LEU A 152 -16.50 -11.40 8.15
N PRO A 153 -16.66 -11.70 9.45
CA PRO A 153 -16.27 -10.79 10.54
C PRO A 153 -14.94 -10.08 10.28
N THR A 154 -13.98 -10.70 9.58
CA THR A 154 -12.70 -10.12 9.13
C THR A 154 -12.87 -8.92 8.18
N LEU A 155 -13.78 -8.93 7.21
CA LEU A 155 -14.06 -7.77 6.35
C LEU A 155 -14.90 -6.69 7.05
N ARG A 156 -15.60 -7.03 8.13
CA ARG A 156 -16.32 -6.06 8.98
C ARG A 156 -15.43 -5.44 10.06
N ASP A 157 -14.49 -6.21 10.59
CA ASP A 157 -13.65 -5.85 11.74
C ASP A 157 -12.27 -5.32 11.34
N ALA A 158 -11.74 -5.75 10.19
CA ALA A 158 -10.45 -5.32 9.63
C ALA A 158 -10.35 -5.73 8.14
N PRO A 159 -11.19 -5.19 7.23
CA PRO A 159 -11.10 -5.55 5.82
C PRO A 159 -9.71 -5.23 5.32
N GLY A 160 -9.02 -6.14 4.64
CA GLY A 160 -7.73 -5.87 4.00
C GLY A 160 -7.74 -4.50 3.33
N GLY A 161 -7.20 -3.51 4.05
CA GLY A 161 -7.45 -2.10 3.79
C GLY A 161 -6.43 -1.65 2.81
N SER A 162 -6.82 -0.92 1.78
CA SER A 162 -5.83 -0.24 0.96
C SER A 162 -6.43 0.90 0.18
N ILE A 163 -5.57 1.86 -0.11
CA ILE A 163 -5.84 2.93 -1.04
C ILE A 163 -4.78 2.89 -2.15
N TRP A 164 -5.25 2.94 -3.39
CA TRP A 164 -4.43 3.02 -4.58
C TRP A 164 -4.52 4.42 -5.15
N LEU A 165 -3.37 5.06 -5.28
CA LEU A 165 -3.22 6.35 -5.92
C LEU A 165 -2.54 6.19 -7.27
N LYS A 166 -2.78 7.14 -8.15
CA LYS A 166 -1.98 7.33 -9.37
C LYS A 166 -1.47 8.76 -9.41
N ARG A 167 -0.18 8.93 -9.69
CA ARG A 167 0.34 10.27 -9.98
C ARG A 167 -0.17 10.75 -11.34
N ILE A 168 -0.79 11.92 -11.38
CA ILE A 168 -1.38 12.51 -12.59
C ILE A 168 -0.84 13.91 -12.91
N GLY A 169 -0.08 14.54 -12.01
CA GLY A 169 0.53 15.87 -12.18
C GLY A 169 1.89 16.02 -11.50
#